data_AF-U2AUX5-F1
#
_entry.id   AF-U2AUX5-F1
#
_cell.length_a   1.000
_cell.length_b   1.000
_cell.length_c   1.000
_cell.angle_alpha   90.00
_cell.angle_beta   90.00
_cell.angle_gamma   90.00
#
_symmetry.space_group_name_H-M   'P 1'
#
loop_
_entity.id
_entity.type
_entity.pdbx_description
1 polymer ?
#
loop_
_entity_poly.entity_id
_entity_poly.type
_entity_poly.pdbx_seq_one_letter_code
_entity_poly.pdbx_strand_id
1 'polypeptide(L)'
;YDYAFNVNMEDFIRTIDYALRKGYTVGWEADVSEKFFSWQNGLAIIPEKDFESLSPAEQENYYQTYWKEKTITPEMRQAAFDNYETLDDHAMHIVGLAKDQTGKEYYIVKNSWGTDNDNQGYLYASKDYVRYKTIAILVNQKGAPKDLVKKFKKASYVSL
;
A
#
# COMPACT_ATOMS: atom_id res chain seq x y z
N TYR A 1 -5.17 -15.50 -19.34
CA TYR A 1 -5.92 -14.31 -18.91
C TYR A 1 -5.90 -14.29 -17.41
N ASP A 2 -5.30 -13.26 -16.84
CA ASP A 2 -5.34 -13.01 -15.40
C ASP A 2 -6.56 -12.11 -15.14
N TYR A 3 -7.45 -12.57 -14.27
CA TYR A 3 -8.69 -11.86 -13.96
C TYR A 3 -8.50 -11.09 -12.66
N ALA A 4 -8.70 -9.77 -12.69
CA ALA A 4 -8.78 -8.95 -11.50
C ALA A 4 -10.25 -8.78 -11.08
N PHE A 5 -10.52 -8.86 -9.78
CA PHE A 5 -11.83 -8.58 -9.23
C PHE A 5 -11.85 -7.17 -8.65
N ASN A 6 -12.62 -6.27 -9.26
CA ASN A 6 -12.74 -4.92 -8.74
C ASN A 6 -13.46 -4.92 -7.39
N VAL A 7 -12.87 -4.18 -6.44
CA VAL A 7 -13.39 -4.00 -5.08
C VAL A 7 -13.30 -2.53 -4.70
N ASN A 8 -14.12 -2.12 -3.73
CA ASN A 8 -14.01 -0.79 -3.16
C ASN A 8 -12.64 -0.62 -2.48
N MET A 9 -12.16 0.62 -2.39
CA MET A 9 -10.86 0.94 -1.79
C MET A 9 -10.71 0.36 -0.37
N GLU A 10 -11.71 0.54 0.49
CA GLU A 10 -11.67 -0.02 1.85
C GLU A 10 -11.81 -1.55 1.90
N ASP A 11 -12.36 -2.18 0.85
CA ASP A 11 -12.50 -3.64 0.81
C ASP A 11 -11.15 -4.33 0.59
N PHE A 12 -10.22 -3.75 -0.18
CA PHE A 12 -8.87 -4.32 -0.27
C PHE A 12 -8.07 -4.11 1.02
N ILE A 13 -8.18 -2.95 1.68
CA ILE A 13 -7.56 -2.72 3.00
C ILE A 13 -8.08 -3.72 4.03
N ARG A 14 -9.40 -3.87 4.12
CA ARG A 14 -10.04 -4.86 5.00
C ARG A 14 -9.60 -6.28 4.67
N THR A 15 -9.35 -6.58 3.40
CA THR A 15 -8.86 -7.89 2.97
C THR A 15 -7.42 -8.15 3.44
N ILE A 16 -6.53 -7.17 3.31
CA ILE A 16 -5.14 -7.28 3.81
C ILE A 16 -5.15 -7.49 5.33
N ASP A 17 -5.88 -6.64 6.08
CA ASP A 17 -5.99 -6.74 7.54
C ASP A 17 -6.55 -8.10 7.98
N TYR A 18 -7.59 -8.59 7.28
CA TYR A 18 -8.19 -9.89 7.57
C TYR A 18 -7.22 -11.04 7.30
N ALA A 19 -6.48 -10.98 6.18
CA ALA A 19 -5.50 -11.99 5.80
C ALA A 19 -4.40 -12.13 6.86
N LEU A 20 -3.79 -11.00 7.24
CA LEU A 20 -2.74 -10.94 8.26
C LEU A 20 -3.23 -11.48 9.60
N ARG A 21 -4.43 -11.08 10.04
CA ARG A 21 -5.06 -11.61 11.26
C ARG A 21 -5.33 -13.12 11.24
N LYS A 22 -5.41 -13.72 10.05
CA LYS A 22 -5.61 -15.17 9.85
C LYS A 22 -4.31 -15.92 9.59
N GLY A 23 -3.16 -15.26 9.67
CA GLY A 23 -1.84 -15.87 9.41
C GLY A 23 -1.53 -16.04 7.92
N TYR A 24 -2.27 -15.38 7.04
CA TYR A 24 -1.96 -15.31 5.61
C TYR A 24 -1.17 -14.04 5.31
N THR A 25 -0.36 -14.10 4.26
CA THR A 25 0.34 -12.95 3.69
C THR A 25 -0.28 -12.59 2.34
N VAL A 26 0.08 -11.43 1.80
CA VAL A 26 -0.60 -10.84 0.62
C VAL A 26 0.43 -10.40 -0.40
N GLY A 27 0.33 -10.90 -1.63
CA GLY A 27 1.05 -10.33 -2.77
C GLY A 27 0.48 -8.94 -3.05
N TRP A 28 1.35 -7.94 -3.18
CA TRP A 28 0.97 -6.54 -3.25
C TRP A 28 1.68 -5.85 -4.39
N GLU A 29 0.90 -5.34 -5.34
CA GLU A 29 1.37 -4.55 -6.46
C GLU A 29 1.03 -3.09 -6.21
N ALA A 30 2.02 -2.21 -6.39
CA ALA A 30 1.87 -0.79 -6.13
C ALA A 30 2.80 0.05 -7.00
N ASP A 31 2.43 1.33 -7.13
CA ASP A 31 3.35 2.36 -7.58
C ASP A 31 4.41 2.60 -6.49
N VAL A 32 5.69 2.61 -6.87
CA VAL A 32 6.82 2.93 -5.98
C VAL A 32 7.67 4.08 -6.51
N SER A 33 7.27 4.70 -7.63
CA SER A 33 7.92 5.83 -8.30
C SER A 33 7.52 7.15 -7.65
N GLU A 34 7.47 7.15 -6.32
CA GLU A 34 6.99 8.24 -5.49
C GLU A 34 8.11 8.83 -4.66
N LYS A 35 8.15 10.16 -4.50
CA LYS A 35 9.07 10.82 -3.55
C LYS A 35 8.88 10.32 -2.12
N PHE A 36 7.69 9.81 -1.84
CA PHE A 36 7.28 9.36 -0.53
C PHE A 36 7.47 7.86 -0.31
N PHE A 37 8.02 7.15 -1.32
CA PHE A 37 8.58 5.82 -1.20
C PHE A 37 10.10 5.92 -1.16
N SER A 38 10.72 5.38 -0.11
CA SER A 38 12.17 5.34 0.01
C SER A 38 12.64 3.93 0.28
N TRP A 39 13.35 3.36 -0.70
CA TRP A 39 14.06 2.10 -0.51
C TRP A 39 15.08 2.19 0.62
N GLN A 40 15.98 3.18 0.58
CA GLN A 40 17.09 3.33 1.52
C GLN A 40 16.60 3.36 2.98
N ASN A 41 15.64 4.23 3.29
CA ASN A 41 15.03 4.34 4.61
C ASN A 41 13.98 3.24 4.91
N GLY A 42 13.63 2.41 3.92
CA GLY A 42 12.61 1.36 4.02
C GLY A 42 11.24 1.85 4.49
N LEU A 43 10.77 2.98 3.96
CA LEU A 43 9.52 3.63 4.39
C LEU A 43 8.71 4.10 3.18
N ALA A 44 7.39 3.91 3.23
CA ALA A 44 6.44 4.44 2.25
C ALA A 44 5.26 5.12 2.98
N ILE A 45 5.07 6.42 2.73
CA ILE A 45 4.09 7.30 3.42
C ILE A 45 3.43 8.26 2.42
N ILE A 46 2.33 8.92 2.77
CA ILE A 46 1.69 9.97 1.94
C ILE A 46 1.39 11.25 2.74
N PRO A 47 2.41 12.07 3.12
CA PRO A 47 2.21 13.25 3.97
C PRO A 47 1.25 14.28 3.38
N GLU A 48 0.54 15.02 4.24
CA GLU A 48 -0.33 16.13 3.80
C GLU A 48 0.45 17.25 3.08
N LYS A 49 1.70 17.48 3.52
CA LYS A 49 2.60 18.45 2.88
C LYS A 49 3.33 17.81 1.72
N ASP A 50 3.30 18.46 0.57
CA ASP A 50 4.11 18.05 -0.58
C ASP A 50 5.59 18.35 -0.31
N PHE A 51 6.49 17.50 -0.79
CA PHE A 51 7.94 17.60 -0.51
C PHE A 51 8.53 18.98 -0.89
N GLU A 52 8.08 19.54 -2.01
CA GLU A 52 8.53 20.85 -2.52
C GLU A 52 8.09 22.03 -1.63
N SER A 53 7.09 21.82 -0.78
CA SER A 53 6.60 22.84 0.16
C SER A 53 7.33 22.85 1.50
N LEU A 54 8.21 21.87 1.73
CA LEU A 54 8.94 21.70 2.99
C LEU A 54 10.13 22.66 3.08
N SER A 55 10.41 23.12 4.31
CA SER A 55 11.66 23.82 4.60
C SER A 55 12.89 22.89 4.45
N PRO A 56 14.10 23.42 4.25
CA PRO A 56 15.31 22.59 4.14
C PRO A 56 15.52 21.61 5.31
N ALA A 57 15.22 22.05 6.54
CA ALA A 57 15.31 21.21 7.72
C ALA A 57 14.24 20.09 7.75
N GLU A 58 13.04 20.35 7.24
CA GLU A 58 12.00 19.33 7.10
C GLU A 58 12.34 18.31 6.01
N GLN A 59 12.95 18.75 4.91
CA GLN A 59 13.43 17.85 3.84
C GLN A 59 14.55 16.93 4.33
N GLU A 60 15.49 17.46 5.11
CA GLU A 60 16.57 16.67 5.72
C GLU A 60 16.03 15.59 6.67
N ASN A 61 15.00 15.92 7.45
CA ASN A 61 14.41 14.99 8.43
C ASN A 61 13.18 14.25 7.90
N TYR A 62 12.98 14.23 6.59
CA TYR A 62 11.72 13.79 5.98
C TYR A 62 11.31 12.37 6.38
N TYR A 63 12.23 11.41 6.32
CA TYR A 63 11.96 10.01 6.70
C TYR A 63 12.13 9.72 8.19
N GLN A 64 12.49 10.73 8.99
CA GLN A 64 12.64 10.63 10.45
C GLN A 64 11.49 11.35 11.19
N THR A 65 10.50 11.86 10.46
CA THR A 65 9.37 12.63 10.98
C THR A 65 8.08 11.84 10.89
N TYR A 66 7.30 11.81 11.98
CA TYR A 66 5.94 11.26 11.97
C TYR A 66 4.98 12.27 11.34
N TRP A 67 4.74 12.12 10.03
CA TRP A 67 3.83 13.00 9.30
C TRP A 67 2.36 12.63 9.54
N LYS A 68 1.53 13.68 9.59
CA LYS A 68 0.11 13.55 9.28
C LYS A 68 -0.02 13.28 7.78
N GLU A 69 -0.75 12.24 7.42
CA GLU A 69 -0.92 11.79 6.03
C GLU A 69 -2.27 12.22 5.46
N LYS A 70 -2.34 12.28 4.12
CA LYS A 70 -3.53 12.64 3.38
C LYS A 70 -4.66 11.66 3.69
N THR A 71 -5.87 12.18 3.91
CA THR A 71 -7.10 11.35 3.88
C THR A 71 -7.40 10.97 2.44
N ILE A 72 -7.17 9.71 2.10
CA ILE A 72 -7.36 9.21 0.73
C ILE A 72 -8.85 8.98 0.45
N THR A 73 -9.37 9.56 -0.63
CA THR A 73 -10.74 9.30 -1.12
C THR A 73 -10.72 8.44 -2.38
N PRO A 74 -11.83 7.74 -2.72
CA PRO A 74 -11.94 7.01 -3.98
C PRO A 74 -11.70 7.88 -5.20
N GLU A 75 -12.17 9.13 -5.20
CA GLU A 75 -12.02 10.08 -6.31
C GLU A 75 -10.55 10.49 -6.48
N MET A 76 -9.85 10.75 -5.37
CA MET A 76 -8.41 11.05 -5.42
C MET A 76 -7.61 9.87 -5.99
N ARG A 77 -7.92 8.65 -5.54
CA ARG A 77 -7.27 7.43 -6.03
C ARG A 77 -7.55 7.19 -7.52
N GLN A 78 -8.80 7.37 -7.95
CA GLN A 78 -9.18 7.21 -9.36
C GLN A 78 -8.50 8.27 -10.23
N ALA A 79 -8.49 9.54 -9.81
CA ALA A 79 -7.84 10.61 -10.55
C ALA A 79 -6.34 10.33 -10.73
N ALA A 80 -5.66 9.85 -9.68
CA ALA A 80 -4.23 9.50 -9.75
C ALA A 80 -3.94 8.33 -10.69
N PHE A 81 -4.87 7.38 -10.83
CA PHE A 81 -4.74 6.32 -11.83
C PHE A 81 -5.00 6.85 -13.26
N ASP A 82 -6.07 7.61 -13.44
CA ASP A 82 -6.49 8.14 -14.75
C ASP A 82 -5.50 9.14 -15.35
N ASN A 83 -4.77 9.88 -14.50
CA ASN A 83 -3.77 10.87 -14.90
C ASN A 83 -2.33 10.33 -14.92
N TYR A 84 -2.14 9.02 -14.69
CA TYR A 84 -0.84 8.34 -14.67
C TYR A 84 0.11 8.75 -13.53
N GLU A 85 -0.39 9.36 -12.45
CA GLU A 85 0.37 9.54 -11.20
C GLU A 85 0.45 8.26 -10.37
N THR A 86 -0.34 7.23 -10.69
CA THR A 86 -0.25 5.89 -10.11
C THR A 86 -0.25 4.88 -11.24
N LEU A 87 0.87 4.18 -11.40
CA LEU A 87 1.11 3.18 -12.42
C LEU A 87 1.37 1.80 -11.81
N ASP A 88 1.29 0.79 -12.66
CA ASP A 88 1.77 -0.55 -12.33
C ASP A 88 3.30 -0.58 -12.44
N ASP A 89 3.96 -0.50 -11.29
CA ASP A 89 5.40 -0.26 -11.18
C ASP A 89 6.14 -1.45 -10.56
N HIS A 90 5.66 -1.98 -9.42
CA HIS A 90 6.40 -3.00 -8.69
C HIS A 90 5.53 -3.94 -7.83
N ALA A 91 5.92 -5.21 -7.79
CA ALA A 91 5.29 -6.25 -6.98
C ALA A 91 6.15 -6.64 -5.76
N MET A 92 5.53 -6.61 -4.59
CA MET A 92 6.11 -6.90 -3.28
C MET A 92 5.22 -7.84 -2.46
N HIS A 93 5.58 -8.11 -1.21
CA HIS A 93 4.85 -9.04 -0.35
C HIS A 93 4.55 -8.43 1.03
N ILE A 94 3.29 -8.15 1.34
CA ILE A 94 2.86 -7.75 2.68
C ILE A 94 2.84 -8.99 3.59
N VAL A 95 3.63 -8.95 4.66
CA VAL A 95 3.86 -10.09 5.57
C VAL A 95 3.48 -9.83 7.03
N GLY A 96 3.16 -8.59 7.39
CA GLY A 96 2.85 -8.26 8.78
C GLY A 96 2.29 -6.86 8.96
N LEU A 97 2.04 -6.53 10.23
CA LEU A 97 1.55 -5.23 10.67
C LEU A 97 2.51 -4.70 11.75
N ALA A 98 2.83 -3.41 11.69
CA ALA A 98 3.60 -2.69 12.67
C ALA A 98 2.86 -1.43 13.13
N LYS A 99 3.28 -0.88 14.26
CA LYS A 99 2.83 0.42 14.75
C LYS A 99 4.03 1.29 15.08
N ASP A 100 3.93 2.57 14.74
CA ASP A 100 4.88 3.56 15.22
C ASP A 100 4.55 4.01 16.65
N GLN A 101 5.37 4.91 17.16
CA GLN A 101 5.36 5.47 18.50
C GLN A 101 4.13 6.36 18.75
N THR A 102 3.47 6.81 17.69
CA THR A 102 2.20 7.55 17.73
C THR A 102 0.98 6.62 17.66
N GLY A 103 1.21 5.32 17.43
CA GLY A 103 0.17 4.30 17.28
C GLY A 103 -0.35 4.13 15.86
N LYS A 104 0.23 4.83 14.87
CA LYS A 104 -0.14 4.71 13.46
C LYS A 104 0.27 3.37 12.90
N GLU A 105 -0.58 2.77 12.08
CA GLU A 105 -0.39 1.43 11.54
C GLU A 105 0.33 1.45 10.18
N TYR A 106 1.27 0.51 10.04
CA TYR A 106 2.02 0.26 8.81
C TYR A 106 1.96 -1.22 8.48
N TYR A 107 1.95 -1.56 7.20
CA TYR A 107 2.20 -2.91 6.75
C TYR A 107 3.71 -3.16 6.65
N ILE A 108 4.14 -4.32 7.13
CA ILE A 108 5.50 -4.81 6.94
C ILE A 108 5.55 -5.47 5.56
N VAL A 109 6.37 -4.93 4.68
CA VAL A 109 6.49 -5.33 3.29
C VAL A 109 7.86 -5.95 3.06
N LYS A 110 7.91 -7.20 2.58
CA LYS A 110 9.12 -7.82 2.07
C LYS A 110 9.34 -7.38 0.63
N ASN A 111 10.52 -6.85 0.34
CA ASN A 111 10.93 -6.46 -1.01
C ASN A 111 11.92 -7.48 -1.61
N SER A 112 12.31 -7.24 -2.86
CA SER A 112 13.18 -8.09 -3.67
C SER A 112 14.45 -7.38 -4.17
N TRP A 113 14.82 -6.24 -3.57
CA TRP A 113 15.98 -5.42 -3.98
C TRP A 113 17.24 -5.63 -3.13
N GLY A 114 17.36 -6.80 -2.47
CA GLY A 114 18.46 -7.09 -1.56
C GLY A 114 18.19 -6.64 -0.12
N THR A 115 19.24 -6.51 0.69
CA THR A 115 19.12 -6.24 2.14
C THR A 115 19.88 -4.99 2.60
N ASP A 116 20.34 -4.17 1.66
CA ASP A 116 21.23 -3.04 1.94
C ASP A 116 20.50 -1.77 2.40
N ASN A 117 19.19 -1.86 2.67
CA ASN A 117 18.43 -0.77 3.26
C ASN A 117 18.35 -0.88 4.79
N ASP A 118 17.84 0.16 5.44
CA ASP A 118 17.78 0.28 6.91
C ASP A 118 16.98 -0.86 7.59
N ASN A 119 16.11 -1.51 6.82
CA ASN A 119 15.18 -2.54 7.31
C ASN A 119 15.49 -3.95 6.75
N GLN A 120 16.73 -4.23 6.34
CA GLN A 120 17.22 -5.57 5.95
C GLN A 120 16.36 -6.27 4.89
N GLY A 121 15.95 -5.53 3.86
CA GLY A 121 15.14 -6.00 2.74
C GLY A 121 13.64 -5.78 2.91
N TYR A 122 13.21 -5.19 4.03
CA TYR A 122 11.81 -4.86 4.30
C TYR A 122 11.53 -3.37 4.14
N LEU A 123 10.25 -3.03 4.03
CA LEU A 123 9.74 -1.66 4.16
C LEU A 123 8.56 -1.63 5.12
N TYR A 124 8.29 -0.45 5.65
CA TYR A 124 7.06 -0.12 6.34
C TYR A 124 6.22 0.79 5.44
N ALA A 125 5.07 0.31 4.98
CA ALA A 125 4.15 1.11 4.17
C ALA A 125 2.96 1.53 5.03
N SER A 126 2.69 2.83 5.14
CA SER A 126 1.52 3.32 5.86
C SER A 126 0.24 2.78 5.21
N LYS A 127 -0.82 2.61 6.00
CA LYS A 127 -2.12 2.20 5.44
C LYS A 127 -2.63 3.19 4.39
N ASP A 128 -2.31 4.47 4.52
CA ASP A 128 -2.75 5.50 3.57
C ASP A 128 -1.95 5.47 2.26
N TYR A 129 -0.65 5.16 2.32
CA TYR A 129 0.13 4.83 1.12
C TYR A 129 -0.48 3.63 0.39
N VAL A 130 -0.77 2.55 1.12
CA VAL A 130 -1.39 1.35 0.53
C VAL A 130 -2.78 1.65 -0.03
N ARG A 131 -3.59 2.48 0.63
CA ARG A 131 -4.87 2.96 0.07
C ARG A 131 -4.68 3.67 -1.26
N TYR A 132 -3.67 4.53 -1.34
CA TYR A 132 -3.52 5.40 -2.48
C TYR A 132 -2.84 4.71 -3.67
N LYS A 133 -1.77 3.96 -3.41
CA LYS A 133 -0.82 3.50 -4.45
C LYS A 133 -0.88 2.02 -4.80
N THR A 134 -1.72 1.22 -4.13
CA THR A 134 -1.97 -0.17 -4.57
C THR A 134 -2.55 -0.19 -5.98
N ILE A 135 -2.13 -1.12 -6.83
CA ILE A 135 -2.81 -1.45 -8.10
C ILE A 135 -3.63 -2.72 -7.91
N ALA A 136 -2.98 -3.79 -7.47
CA ALA A 136 -3.63 -5.08 -7.20
C ALA A 136 -3.12 -5.73 -5.92
N ILE A 137 -3.92 -6.67 -5.41
CA ILE A 137 -3.51 -7.61 -4.37
C ILE A 137 -3.84 -9.04 -4.78
N LEU A 138 -2.97 -9.96 -4.36
CA LEU A 138 -3.20 -11.40 -4.47
C LEU A 138 -3.25 -12.02 -3.07
N VAL A 139 -4.36 -12.67 -2.76
CA VAL A 139 -4.60 -13.28 -1.45
C VAL A 139 -5.24 -14.65 -1.58
N ASN A 140 -4.91 -15.55 -0.66
CA ASN A 140 -5.59 -16.83 -0.55
C ASN A 140 -7.07 -16.61 -0.19
N GLN A 141 -8.00 -17.27 -0.89
CA GLN A 141 -9.44 -17.12 -0.62
C GLN A 141 -9.84 -17.46 0.84
N LYS A 142 -9.09 -18.34 1.52
CA LYS A 142 -9.30 -18.67 2.94
C LYS A 142 -8.85 -17.53 3.88
N GLY A 143 -7.98 -16.66 3.40
CA GLY A 143 -7.51 -15.45 4.07
C GLY A 143 -8.29 -14.19 3.66
N ALA A 144 -9.42 -14.30 2.95
CA ALA A 144 -10.23 -13.17 2.55
C ALA A 144 -11.59 -13.14 3.27
N PRO A 145 -12.21 -11.96 3.50
CA PRO A 145 -13.55 -11.86 4.08
C PRO A 145 -14.59 -12.63 3.26
N LYS A 146 -15.39 -13.48 3.92
CA LYS A 146 -16.35 -14.37 3.26
C LYS A 146 -17.39 -13.62 2.42
N ASP A 147 -17.76 -12.42 2.83
CA ASP A 147 -18.70 -11.57 2.08
C ASP A 147 -18.10 -11.09 0.75
N LEU A 148 -16.81 -10.74 0.71
CA LEU A 148 -16.10 -10.39 -0.52
C LEU A 148 -15.90 -11.57 -1.45
N VAL A 149 -15.51 -12.73 -0.90
CA VAL A 149 -15.39 -13.96 -1.70
C VAL A 149 -16.73 -14.35 -2.34
N LYS A 150 -17.85 -14.14 -1.65
CA LYS A 150 -19.19 -14.35 -2.21
C LYS A 150 -19.53 -13.36 -3.33
N LYS A 151 -19.14 -12.08 -3.18
CA LYS A 151 -19.30 -11.07 -4.25
C LYS A 151 -18.49 -11.45 -5.48
N PHE A 152 -17.22 -11.83 -5.30
CA PHE A 152 -16.34 -12.30 -6.38
C PHE A 152 -16.97 -13.44 -7.19
N LYS A 153 -17.46 -14.50 -6.52
CA LYS A 153 -18.06 -15.65 -7.21
C LYS A 153 -19.33 -15.34 -8.00
N LYS A 154 -19.97 -14.21 -7.71
CA LYS A 154 -21.19 -13.75 -8.40
C LYS A 154 -20.93 -12.66 -9.42
N ALA A 155 -19.71 -12.11 -9.45
CA ALA A 155 -19.36 -11.06 -10.37
C ALA A 155 -19.35 -11.62 -11.79
N SER A 156 -19.98 -10.89 -12.71
CA SER A 156 -19.80 -11.15 -14.14
C SER A 156 -18.34 -10.92 -14.49
N TYR A 157 -17.70 -11.90 -15.13
CA TYR A 157 -16.37 -11.72 -15.69
C TYR A 157 -16.45 -10.66 -16.78
N VAL A 158 -15.99 -9.45 -16.48
CA VAL A 158 -15.72 -8.45 -17.50
C VAL A 158 -14.22 -8.59 -17.77
N SER A 159 -13.88 -9.20 -18.91
CA SER A 159 -12.54 -9.00 -19.45
C SER A 159 -12.46 -7.52 -19.80
N LEU A 160 -11.49 -6.82 -19.22
CA LEU A 160 -10.97 -5.62 -19.87
C LEU A 160 -10.29 -6.03 -21.18
#